data_AF-A0A2A2QS21-F1
#
_entry.id   AF-A0A2A2QS21-F1
#
_cell.length_a   1.000
_cell.length_b   1.000
_cell.length_c   1.000
_cell.angle_alpha   90.00
_cell.angle_beta   90.00
_cell.angle_gamma   90.00
#
_symmetry.space_group_name_H-M   'P 1'
#
loop_
_entity.id
_entity.type
_entity.pdbx_description
1 polymer ?
#
loop_
_entity_poly.entity_id
_entity_poly.type
_entity_poly.pdbx_seq_one_letter_code
_entity_poly.pdbx_strand_id
1 'polypeptide(L)'
;MTLLELTVVILVLLVLISVIFIGANAWKQGSDRTLCIMNLQNVQKGVRSFANLNGYNAGSTVSGLESQVIGLGRFVEAMPECPGDGSYTSGGDVIPSIGTLYFNCSLSASGEHEPMSPEGW
;
A
#
# COMPACT_ATOMS: atom_id res chain seq x y z
N MET A 1 -36.18 -35.46 -10.39
CA MET A 1 -36.21 -34.12 -9.79
C MET A 1 -37.13 -34.13 -8.58
N THR A 2 -36.65 -34.74 -7.49
CA THR A 2 -37.36 -34.80 -6.20
C THR A 2 -36.89 -33.68 -5.27
N LEU A 3 -37.68 -33.35 -4.24
CA LEU A 3 -37.31 -32.35 -3.22
C LEU A 3 -35.94 -32.66 -2.58
N LEU A 4 -35.60 -33.93 -2.38
CA LEU A 4 -34.31 -34.35 -1.81
C LEU A 4 -33.14 -33.96 -2.73
N GLU A 5 -33.26 -34.20 -4.03
CA GLU A 5 -32.22 -33.83 -5.03
C GLU A 5 -31.95 -32.31 -5.00
N LEU A 6 -33.00 -31.48 -4.92
CA LEU A 6 -32.84 -30.04 -4.81
C LEU A 6 -32.20 -29.62 -3.48
N THR A 7 -32.58 -30.21 -2.35
CA THR A 7 -31.98 -29.87 -1.05
C THR A 7 -30.50 -30.23 -0.98
N VAL A 8 -30.09 -31.38 -1.54
CA VAL A 8 -28.67 -31.78 -1.58
C VAL A 8 -27.87 -30.81 -2.45
N VAL A 9 -28.39 -30.45 -3.63
CA VAL A 9 -27.72 -29.48 -4.51
C VAL A 9 -27.55 -28.13 -3.82
N ILE A 10 -28.60 -27.61 -3.18
CA ILE A 10 -28.53 -26.33 -2.47
C ILE A 10 -27.50 -26.38 -1.33
N LEU A 11 -27.49 -27.45 -0.53
CA LEU A 11 -26.51 -27.62 0.55
C LEU A 11 -25.08 -27.60 0.02
N VAL A 12 -24.80 -28.33 -1.06
CA VAL A 12 -23.47 -28.36 -1.68
C VAL A 12 -23.07 -26.99 -2.21
N LEU A 13 -23.99 -26.27 -2.88
CA LEU A 13 -23.72 -24.93 -3.39
C LEU A 13 -23.40 -23.94 -2.26
N LEU A 14 -24.14 -23.97 -1.16
CA LEU A 14 -23.90 -23.07 -0.02
C LEU A 14 -22.53 -23.33 0.64
N VAL A 15 -22.13 -24.60 0.77
CA VAL A 15 -20.80 -24.96 1.29
C VAL A 15 -19.70 -24.44 0.36
N LEU A 16 -19.82 -24.66 -0.95
CA LEU A 16 -18.84 -24.19 -1.94
C LEU A 16 -18.70 -22.66 -1.93
N ILE A 17 -19.82 -21.95 -1.93
CA ILE A 17 -19.83 -20.48 -1.89
C ILE A 17 -19.15 -19.98 -0.60
N SER A 18 -19.40 -20.62 0.55
CA SER A 18 -18.79 -20.24 1.82
C SER A 18 -17.26 -20.35 1.80
N VAL A 19 -16.71 -21.42 1.23
CA VAL A 19 -15.25 -21.60 1.10
C VAL A 19 -14.64 -20.55 0.17
N ILE A 20 -15.33 -20.20 -0.92
CA ILE A 20 -14.87 -19.17 -1.86
C ILE A 20 -14.78 -17.81 -1.16
N PHE A 21 -15.74 -17.44 -0.34
CA PHE A 21 -15.69 -16.16 0.39
C PHE A 21 -14.48 -16.05 1.33
N ILE A 22 -14.15 -17.13 2.03
CA ILE A 22 -12.97 -17.15 2.91
C ILE A 22 -11.70 -16.97 2.08
N GLY A 23 -11.56 -17.72 0.98
CA GLY A 23 -10.40 -17.62 0.09
C GLY A 23 -10.27 -16.25 -0.57
N ALA A 24 -11.37 -15.69 -1.06
CA ALA A 24 -11.39 -14.39 -1.71
C ALA A 24 -11.00 -13.25 -0.75
N ASN A 25 -11.47 -13.29 0.50
CA ASN A 25 -11.13 -12.29 1.51
C ASN A 25 -9.64 -12.36 1.89
N ALA A 26 -9.09 -13.56 2.11
CA ALA A 26 -7.68 -13.74 2.40
C ALA A 26 -6.78 -13.27 1.24
N TRP A 27 -7.17 -13.59 0.00
CA TRP A 27 -6.47 -13.11 -1.19
C TRP A 27 -6.53 -11.58 -1.33
N LYS A 28 -7.71 -10.98 -1.11
CA LYS A 28 -7.88 -9.52 -1.15
C LYS A 28 -6.97 -8.82 -0.13
N GLN A 29 -6.94 -9.29 1.12
CA GLN A 29 -6.06 -8.72 2.15
C GLN A 29 -4.58 -8.79 1.75
N GLY A 30 -4.12 -9.91 1.18
CA GLY A 30 -2.74 -10.05 0.69
C GLY A 30 -2.42 -9.13 -0.49
N SER A 31 -3.38 -8.94 -1.40
CA SER A 31 -3.26 -8.00 -2.53
C SER A 31 -3.19 -6.56 -2.04
N ASP A 32 -4.07 -6.18 -1.11
CA ASP A 32 -4.15 -4.83 -0.55
C ASP A 32 -2.83 -4.46 0.17
N ARG A 33 -2.27 -5.41 0.95
CA ARG A 33 -0.94 -5.28 1.56
C ARG A 33 0.15 -5.05 0.53
N THR A 34 0.23 -5.87 -0.50
CA THR A 34 1.29 -5.80 -1.51
C THR A 34 1.24 -4.49 -2.29
N LEU A 35 0.04 -4.09 -2.73
CA LEU A 35 -0.18 -2.82 -3.42
C LEU A 35 0.16 -1.62 -2.53
N CYS A 36 -0.20 -1.66 -1.24
CA CYS A 36 0.17 -0.62 -0.29
C CYS A 36 1.69 -0.49 -0.15
N ILE A 37 2.41 -1.61 -0.04
CA ILE A 37 3.88 -1.63 0.03
C ILE A 37 4.51 -1.08 -1.25
N MET A 38 3.97 -1.40 -2.42
CA MET A 38 4.43 -0.83 -3.70
C MET A 38 4.23 0.69 -3.78
N ASN A 39 3.10 1.20 -3.27
CA ASN A 39 2.87 2.64 -3.20
C ASN A 39 3.91 3.34 -2.32
N LEU A 40 4.18 2.80 -1.13
CA LEU A 40 5.21 3.30 -0.21
C LEU A 40 6.59 3.32 -0.89
N GLN A 41 6.94 2.23 -1.58
CA GLN A 41 8.22 2.12 -2.29
C GLN A 41 8.33 3.12 -3.45
N ASN A 42 7.26 3.31 -4.23
CA ASN A 42 7.25 4.23 -5.36
C ASN A 42 7.42 5.69 -4.90
N VAL A 43 6.73 6.08 -3.82
CA VAL A 43 6.91 7.41 -3.21
C VAL A 43 8.33 7.57 -2.68
N GLN A 44 8.86 6.58 -1.95
CA GLN A 44 10.25 6.62 -1.46
C GLN A 44 11.25 6.83 -2.60
N LYS A 45 11.13 6.07 -3.68
CA LYS A 45 11.97 6.23 -4.89
C LYS A 45 11.80 7.61 -5.52
N GLY A 46 10.58 8.15 -5.54
CA GLY A 46 10.31 9.51 -6.00
C GLY A 46 11.02 10.57 -5.17
N VAL A 47 10.97 10.48 -3.84
CA VAL A 47 11.68 11.38 -2.92
C VAL A 47 13.19 11.29 -3.13
N ARG A 48 13.73 10.07 -3.30
CA ARG A 48 15.17 9.86 -3.57
C ARG A 48 15.59 10.44 -4.91
N SER A 49 14.76 10.26 -5.94
CA SER A 49 15.03 10.84 -7.26
C SER A 49 15.02 12.36 -7.22
N PHE A 50 14.03 12.96 -6.54
CA PHE A 50 13.98 14.40 -6.28
C PHE A 50 15.23 14.89 -5.54
N ALA A 51 15.62 14.22 -4.45
CA ALA A 51 16.81 14.57 -3.69
C ALA A 51 18.08 14.54 -4.56
N ASN A 52 18.26 13.47 -5.35
CA ASN A 52 19.41 13.29 -6.22
C ASN A 52 19.48 14.35 -7.33
N LEU A 53 18.36 14.67 -8.00
CA LEU A 53 18.35 15.66 -9.07
C LEU A 53 18.58 17.10 -8.58
N ASN A 54 18.20 17.40 -7.34
CA ASN A 54 18.35 18.73 -6.75
C ASN A 54 19.57 18.86 -5.82
N GLY A 55 20.38 17.79 -5.68
CA GLY A 55 21.59 17.81 -4.85
C GLY A 55 21.32 17.87 -3.35
N TYR A 56 20.17 17.41 -2.88
CA TYR A 56 19.86 17.34 -1.45
C TYR A 56 20.39 16.07 -0.81
N ASN A 57 20.90 16.20 0.41
CA ASN A 57 21.33 15.06 1.22
C ASN A 57 20.18 14.53 2.08
N ALA A 58 20.29 13.28 2.53
CA ALA A 58 19.42 12.75 3.58
C ALA A 58 19.45 13.65 4.84
N GLY A 59 18.28 13.88 5.44
CA GLY A 59 18.11 14.80 6.58
C GLY A 59 17.96 16.27 6.19
N SER A 60 18.13 16.64 4.91
CA SER A 60 17.87 18.01 4.47
C SER A 60 16.37 18.33 4.59
N THR A 61 16.06 19.54 5.03
CA THR A 61 14.69 20.04 5.07
C THR A 61 14.38 20.80 3.78
N VAL A 62 13.30 20.42 3.11
CA VAL A 62 12.77 21.03 1.88
C VAL A 62 11.31 21.39 2.13
N SER A 63 10.99 22.68 2.08
CA SER A 63 9.62 23.14 2.34
C SER A 63 8.64 22.56 1.31
N GLY A 64 7.55 21.97 1.80
CA GLY A 64 6.52 21.36 0.97
C GLY A 64 7.02 20.16 0.17
N LEU A 65 7.92 19.35 0.74
CA LEU A 65 8.56 18.21 0.06
C LEU A 65 7.55 17.29 -0.63
N GLU A 66 6.42 17.02 0.05
CA GLU A 66 5.34 16.20 -0.48
C GLU A 66 4.83 16.74 -1.83
N SER A 67 4.53 18.03 -1.90
CA SER A 67 4.03 18.70 -3.12
C SER A 67 5.07 18.83 -4.25
N GLN A 68 6.36 18.73 -3.92
CA GLN A 68 7.43 18.73 -4.92
C GLN A 68 7.63 17.35 -5.54
N VAL A 69 7.32 16.29 -4.80
CA VAL A 69 7.49 14.90 -5.22
C VAL A 69 6.22 14.32 -5.82
N ILE A 70 5.06 14.67 -5.25
CA ILE A 70 3.75 14.14 -5.59
C ILE A 70 2.92 15.24 -6.27
N GLY A 71 2.43 14.94 -7.47
CA GLY A 71 1.61 15.83 -8.29
C GLY A 71 1.84 15.60 -9.78
N LEU A 72 0.96 16.17 -10.61
CA LEU A 72 1.02 15.99 -12.05
C LEU A 72 2.35 16.52 -12.62
N GLY A 73 3.06 15.67 -13.36
CA GLY A 73 4.40 15.97 -13.90
C GLY A 73 5.53 15.99 -12.86
N ARG A 74 5.29 15.44 -11.65
CA ARG A 74 6.32 15.21 -10.63
C ARG A 74 6.78 13.74 -10.67
N PHE A 75 7.51 13.31 -9.64
CA PHE A 75 8.06 11.95 -9.56
C PHE A 75 6.98 10.90 -9.30
N VAL A 76 5.88 11.31 -8.68
CA VAL A 76 4.68 10.51 -8.49
C VAL A 76 3.48 11.34 -8.95
N GLU A 77 2.78 10.89 -9.98
CA GLU A 77 1.75 11.68 -10.68
C GLU A 77 0.54 12.05 -9.80
N ALA A 78 0.21 11.22 -8.81
CA ALA A 78 -0.94 11.43 -7.93
C ALA A 78 -0.67 10.89 -6.52
N MET A 79 -1.36 11.46 -5.52
CA MET A 79 -1.32 10.96 -4.15
C MET A 79 -1.88 9.52 -4.14
N PRO A 80 -1.11 8.51 -3.70
CA PRO A 80 -1.59 7.15 -3.66
C PRO A 80 -2.68 7.00 -2.60
N GLU A 81 -3.65 6.13 -2.86
CA GLU A 81 -4.64 5.68 -1.90
C GLU A 81 -4.31 4.26 -1.43
N CYS A 82 -4.55 3.96 -0.16
CA CYS A 82 -4.34 2.61 0.34
C CYS A 82 -5.51 1.73 -0.10
N PRO A 83 -5.28 0.62 -0.83
CA PRO A 83 -6.36 -0.26 -1.32
C PRO A 83 -7.07 -1.04 -0.21
N GLY A 84 -6.48 -1.08 0.99
CA GLY A 84 -7.11 -1.64 2.20
C GLY A 84 -7.88 -0.60 3.03
N ASP A 85 -8.21 0.57 2.46
CA ASP A 85 -8.91 1.67 3.12
C ASP A 85 -8.11 2.36 4.25
N GLY A 86 -6.79 2.23 4.22
CA GLY A 86 -5.87 2.95 5.10
C GLY A 86 -5.60 4.40 4.65
N SER A 87 -4.99 5.18 5.51
CA SER A 87 -4.51 6.53 5.20
C SER A 87 -2.98 6.58 5.22
N TYR A 88 -2.38 7.33 4.30
CA TYR A 88 -0.94 7.62 4.34
C TYR A 88 -0.66 8.92 5.09
N THR A 89 0.36 8.87 5.94
CA THR A 89 0.89 10.04 6.65
C THR A 89 2.32 10.27 6.19
N SER A 90 2.64 11.50 5.80
CA SER A 90 3.98 11.87 5.36
C SER A 90 4.94 12.19 6.50
N GLY A 91 6.22 12.00 6.26
CA GLY A 91 7.32 12.41 7.15
C GLY A 91 7.59 13.91 7.14
N GLY A 92 6.72 14.70 6.51
CA GLY A 92 6.81 16.15 6.40
C GLY A 92 7.86 16.60 5.38
N ASP A 93 8.59 17.64 5.75
CA ASP A 93 9.52 18.37 4.88
C ASP A 93 10.96 17.84 4.94
N VAL A 94 11.21 16.73 5.65
CA VAL A 94 12.55 16.18 5.80
C VAL A 94 12.75 15.03 4.83
N ILE A 95 13.84 15.08 4.05
CA ILE A 95 14.25 13.95 3.22
C ILE A 95 14.70 12.82 4.15
N PRO A 96 14.08 11.64 4.11
CA PRO A 96 14.36 10.59 5.08
C PRO A 96 15.79 10.04 4.90
N SER A 97 16.37 9.55 5.99
CA SER A 97 17.60 8.74 5.94
C SER A 97 17.36 7.44 5.19
N ILE A 98 18.43 6.83 4.66
CA ILE A 98 18.34 5.51 4.01
C ILE A 98 17.81 4.51 5.04
N GLY A 99 16.84 3.68 4.64
CA GLY A 99 16.15 2.76 5.55
C GLY A 99 15.06 3.38 6.41
N THR A 100 14.79 4.69 6.30
CA THR A 100 13.61 5.31 6.89
C THR A 100 12.58 5.60 5.81
N LEU A 101 11.33 5.22 6.05
CA LEU A 101 10.23 5.46 5.12
C LEU A 101 9.80 6.93 5.14
N TYR A 102 9.58 7.51 3.97
CA TYR A 102 8.97 8.83 3.86
C TYR A 102 7.48 8.83 4.23
N PHE A 103 6.74 7.82 3.80
CA PHE A 103 5.32 7.64 4.09
C PHE A 103 5.11 6.48 5.05
N ASN A 104 4.09 6.58 5.88
CA ASN A 104 3.59 5.47 6.70
C ASN A 104 2.10 5.25 6.45
N CYS A 105 1.65 4.00 6.44
CA CYS A 105 0.25 3.63 6.33
C CYS A 105 -0.35 3.42 7.73
N SER A 106 -1.59 3.86 7.96
CA SER A 106 -2.32 3.60 9.21
C SER A 106 -2.56 2.11 9.49
N LEU A 107 -2.51 1.27 8.46
CA LEU A 107 -2.68 -0.19 8.55
C LEU A 107 -1.34 -0.95 8.71
N SER A 108 -0.23 -0.25 8.96
CA SER A 108 1.09 -0.86 9.14
C SER A 108 1.06 -1.98 10.19
N ALA A 109 0.46 -1.72 11.37
CA ALA A 109 0.36 -2.69 12.46
C ALA A 109 -0.83 -3.66 12.35
N SER A 110 -2.00 -3.19 11.89
CA SER A 110 -3.24 -3.98 11.91
C SER A 110 -3.47 -4.83 10.65
N GLY A 111 -2.88 -4.44 9.52
CA GLY A 111 -3.00 -5.12 8.23
C GLY A 111 -1.66 -5.62 7.69
N GLU A 112 -0.57 -5.51 8.46
CA GLU A 112 0.80 -5.83 8.03
C GLU A 112 1.24 -5.03 6.79
N HIS A 113 0.73 -3.80 6.64
CA HIS A 113 1.11 -2.92 5.52
C HIS A 113 2.50 -2.29 5.69
N GLU A 114 3.25 -2.70 6.72
CA GLU A 114 4.64 -2.33 6.89
C GLU A 114 5.57 -3.15 5.97
N PRO A 115 6.47 -2.51 5.22
CA PRO A 115 7.51 -3.20 4.47
C PRO A 115 8.42 -4.04 5.38
N MET A 116 8.79 -5.24 4.93
CA MET A 116 9.70 -6.12 5.69
C MET A 116 11.11 -5.53 5.87
N SER A 117 11.62 -4.78 4.89
CA SER A 117 12.88 -4.05 5.01
C SER A 117 12.93 -2.89 4.01
N PRO A 118 12.92 -1.64 4.49
CA PRO A 118 13.07 -0.46 3.65
C PRO A 118 14.55 -0.07 3.38
N GLU A 119 15.53 -0.82 3.90
CA GLU A 119 16.95 -0.46 3.85
C GLU A 119 17.52 -0.35 2.43
N GLY A 120 16.91 -1.04 1.47
CA GLY A 120 17.29 -0.99 0.06
C GLY A 120 16.59 0.11 -0.76
N TRP A 121 15.83 1.02 -0.14
CA TRP A 121 14.94 1.97 -0.81
C TRP A 121 15.28 3.46 -0.61
#